data_AF-A0A554G9T2-F1
#
_entry.id   AF-A0A554G9T2-F1
#
_cell.length_a   1.000
_cell.length_b   1.000
_cell.length_c   1.000
_cell.angle_alpha   90.00
_cell.angle_beta   90.00
_cell.angle_gamma   90.00
#
_symmetry.space_group_name_H-M   'P 1'
#
loop_
_entity.id
_entity.type
_entity.pdbx_description
1 polymer ?
#
loop_
_entity_poly.entity_id
_entity_poly.type
_entity_poly.pdbx_seq_one_letter_code
_entity_poly.pdbx_strand_id
1 'polypeptide(L)'
;MDDTKASNSSAPRKRAPGQKTARADAVREAGHPSVRTPGNTAANQVSATGSSRATAEPAPTRRPSARGRASSGDGLRAGGPSPLQQLLAALRAVQAGDFSVRLPSGAQDVVMDEIARAFNAVVTLNSTLTHEIVRVERVVGREGRMGERVTLGDVRGDWATSVQSINALIGDLVQPTTEVARVLVAVAEGDLTQKMALEIDGQPVKGEFLRIGTTVNAMVDQLNSFAAEVTRVAKEVGTEGKLGGQADVKGVSGVWKDLTDNVNVLAGNLT
;
A
#
# COMPACT_ATOMS: atom_id res chain seq x y z
N MET A 1 -64.77 13.87 -33.98
CA MET A 1 -63.33 13.73 -33.75
C MET A 1 -63.09 14.15 -32.31
N ASP A 2 -62.81 13.32 -31.33
CA ASP A 2 -62.69 11.87 -31.14
C ASP A 2 -62.50 11.79 -29.59
N ASP A 3 -63.47 11.25 -28.84
CA ASP A 3 -63.47 9.89 -28.28
C ASP A 3 -62.39 9.57 -27.22
N THR A 4 -62.87 8.88 -26.17
CA THR A 4 -62.14 7.93 -25.28
C THR A 4 -61.58 8.39 -23.91
N LYS A 5 -62.47 8.36 -22.90
CA LYS A 5 -62.54 7.37 -21.80
C LYS A 5 -61.24 6.79 -21.20
N ALA A 6 -61.05 6.94 -19.88
CA ALA A 6 -60.35 5.96 -19.04
C ALA A 6 -60.94 5.91 -17.61
N SER A 7 -61.70 4.85 -17.33
CA SER A 7 -62.06 4.39 -15.99
C SER A 7 -60.89 3.64 -15.36
N ASN A 8 -60.64 3.81 -14.06
CA ASN A 8 -59.77 2.93 -13.29
C ASN A 8 -60.57 2.31 -12.14
N SER A 9 -60.62 0.98 -12.11
CA SER A 9 -61.39 0.16 -11.17
C SER A 9 -60.45 -0.74 -10.36
N SER A 10 -60.75 -0.81 -9.07
CA SER A 10 -60.10 -1.57 -8.00
C SER A 10 -59.86 -3.06 -8.28
N ALA A 11 -58.77 -3.59 -7.71
CA ALA A 11 -58.63 -5.00 -7.36
C ALA A 11 -57.79 -5.20 -6.07
N PRO A 12 -58.03 -6.26 -5.26
CA PRO A 12 -57.62 -6.32 -3.85
C PRO A 12 -56.41 -7.22 -3.56
N ARG A 13 -55.71 -6.94 -2.45
CA ARG A 13 -54.55 -7.70 -1.92
C ARG A 13 -54.96 -9.04 -1.30
N LYS A 14 -54.27 -10.13 -1.68
CA LYS A 14 -54.31 -11.45 -1.02
C LYS A 14 -53.05 -11.72 -0.18
N ARG A 15 -53.28 -12.46 0.91
CA ARG A 15 -52.37 -12.89 2.00
C ARG A 15 -51.28 -13.89 1.54
N ALA A 16 -50.18 -13.91 2.28
CA ALA A 16 -49.11 -14.92 2.23
C ALA A 16 -49.31 -16.06 3.26
N PRO A 17 -48.79 -17.26 2.99
CA PRO A 17 -48.48 -18.26 4.02
C PRO A 17 -46.96 -18.58 4.08
N GLY A 18 -46.48 -18.91 5.29
CA GLY A 18 -45.06 -19.19 5.57
C GLY A 18 -44.64 -20.66 5.48
N GLN A 19 -43.33 -20.90 5.66
CA GLN A 19 -42.66 -22.17 6.05
C GLN A 19 -41.23 -21.79 6.52
N LYS A 20 -40.84 -22.03 7.78
CA LYS A 20 -40.28 -23.26 8.41
C LYS A 20 -38.79 -23.55 8.10
N THR A 21 -37.95 -23.16 9.06
CA THR A 21 -36.90 -23.92 9.76
C THR A 21 -36.22 -25.12 9.07
N ALA A 22 -34.88 -25.09 9.00
CA ALA A 22 -34.03 -26.28 9.08
C ALA A 22 -32.69 -25.96 9.81
N ARG A 23 -32.41 -26.74 10.86
CA ARG A 23 -31.11 -26.95 11.52
C ARG A 23 -30.42 -28.14 10.86
N ALA A 24 -29.09 -28.14 10.84
CA ALA A 24 -28.14 -29.28 10.86
C ALA A 24 -26.80 -28.74 10.30
N ASP A 25 -25.59 -29.20 10.63
CA ASP A 25 -25.02 -30.02 11.69
C ASP A 25 -23.50 -29.83 11.58
N ALA A 26 -22.79 -30.09 12.67
CA ALA A 26 -21.34 -30.01 12.76
C ALA A 26 -20.64 -31.14 11.98
N VAL A 27 -19.50 -30.84 11.36
CA VAL A 27 -18.44 -31.83 11.08
C VAL A 27 -17.10 -31.27 11.52
N ARG A 28 -16.39 -32.12 12.26
CA ARG A 28 -15.13 -31.94 12.98
C ARG A 28 -14.26 -33.08 12.49
N GLU A 29 -13.07 -32.84 11.91
CA GLU A 29 -11.91 -33.74 12.08
C GLU A 29 -10.60 -33.25 11.46
N ALA A 30 -9.51 -33.56 12.18
CA ALA A 30 -8.13 -33.90 11.81
C ALA A 30 -7.41 -33.10 10.69
N GLY A 31 -6.14 -32.68 10.78
CA GLY A 31 -5.03 -33.15 11.60
C GLY A 31 -3.77 -33.30 10.73
N HIS A 32 -2.92 -32.27 10.70
CA HIS A 32 -1.44 -32.27 10.47
C HIS A 32 -0.89 -32.69 9.07
N PRO A 33 0.32 -32.20 8.63
CA PRO A 33 1.52 -31.96 9.46
C PRO A 33 2.29 -30.65 9.28
N SER A 34 3.01 -30.30 10.35
CA SER A 34 4.05 -29.27 10.44
C SER A 34 5.22 -29.55 9.50
N VAL A 35 5.55 -28.55 8.67
CA VAL A 35 6.85 -28.47 8.01
C VAL A 35 7.81 -27.71 8.92
N ARG A 36 8.84 -28.41 9.41
CA ARG A 36 10.00 -27.85 10.10
C ARG A 36 10.80 -26.98 9.12
N THR A 37 11.00 -25.71 9.45
CA THR A 37 12.05 -24.88 8.85
C THR A 37 13.24 -24.81 9.82
N PRO A 38 14.48 -25.08 9.39
CA PRO A 38 15.65 -24.95 10.26
C PRO A 38 15.96 -23.47 10.54
N GLY A 39 16.34 -23.23 11.80
CA GLY A 39 16.57 -21.89 12.34
C GLY A 39 17.77 -21.18 11.73
N ASN A 40 17.65 -19.86 11.64
CA ASN A 40 18.79 -18.97 11.50
C ASN A 40 18.62 -17.81 12.50
N THR A 41 19.16 -18.04 13.69
CA THR A 41 19.35 -17.00 14.72
C THR A 41 20.84 -16.66 14.73
N ALA A 42 21.19 -15.54 14.11
CA ALA A 42 22.45 -14.84 14.30
C ALA A 42 22.12 -13.34 14.30
N ALA A 43 21.87 -12.77 15.49
CA ALA A 43 22.89 -12.16 16.35
C ALA A 43 23.31 -10.78 15.82
N ASN A 44 22.49 -9.79 16.17
CA ASN A 44 22.83 -8.38 16.18
C ASN A 44 23.86 -8.14 17.30
N GLN A 45 25.11 -7.83 16.94
CA GLN A 45 26.13 -7.41 17.90
C GLN A 45 26.19 -5.88 17.92
N VAL A 46 25.64 -5.32 19.00
CA VAL A 46 25.88 -3.94 19.43
C VAL A 46 27.14 -3.96 20.29
N SER A 47 28.23 -3.39 19.78
CA SER A 47 29.46 -3.18 20.54
C SER A 47 29.24 -2.10 21.59
N ALA A 48 29.05 -2.52 22.83
CA ALA A 48 29.23 -1.68 24.01
C ALA A 48 30.59 -2.02 24.63
N THR A 49 31.56 -1.11 24.54
CA THR A 49 32.78 -1.15 25.35
C THR A 49 32.60 -0.25 26.56
N GLY A 50 32.37 -0.88 27.71
CA GLY A 50 32.63 -0.26 29.00
C GLY A 50 34.10 -0.37 29.36
N SER A 51 34.64 0.65 30.04
CA SER A 51 35.82 0.49 30.86
C SER A 51 35.58 1.12 32.24
N SER A 52 35.47 0.21 33.20
CA SER A 52 35.70 0.25 34.66
C SER A 52 35.84 1.56 35.42
N ARG A 53 34.83 1.80 36.29
CA ARG A 53 34.89 1.76 37.77
C ARG A 53 36.18 2.23 38.46
N ALA A 54 36.08 3.35 39.20
CA ALA A 54 36.75 3.53 40.48
C ALA A 54 35.83 4.28 41.46
N THR A 55 35.55 3.62 42.57
CA THR A 55 34.84 4.06 43.77
C THR A 55 35.68 5.06 44.59
N ALA A 56 35.08 6.15 45.05
CA ALA A 56 35.57 6.92 46.19
C ALA A 56 34.40 7.57 46.96
N GLU A 57 34.54 7.51 48.27
CA GLU A 57 33.63 7.75 49.40
C GLU A 57 33.38 9.26 49.70
N PRO A 58 32.32 9.67 50.44
CA PRO A 58 31.98 11.08 50.68
C PRO A 58 32.24 11.57 52.12
N ALA A 59 32.72 12.82 52.29
CA ALA A 59 32.39 13.82 53.35
C ALA A 59 33.48 14.93 53.46
N PRO A 60 33.25 16.12 54.10
CA PRO A 60 32.02 16.65 54.71
C PRO A 60 31.60 18.07 54.25
N THR A 61 30.38 18.41 54.66
CA THR A 61 29.69 19.71 54.65
C THR A 61 30.41 20.83 55.43
N ARG A 62 30.52 22.03 54.83
CA ARG A 62 30.71 23.30 55.57
C ARG A 62 29.59 24.29 55.27
N ARG A 63 29.02 24.82 56.36
CA ARG A 63 27.95 25.82 56.48
C ARG A 63 28.30 27.19 55.88
N PRO A 64 27.28 28.05 55.61
CA PRO A 64 27.45 29.31 54.88
C PRO A 64 27.92 30.44 55.81
N SER A 65 28.60 31.43 55.24
CA SER A 65 28.87 32.72 55.89
C SER A 65 28.39 33.85 54.98
N ALA A 66 27.57 34.71 55.55
CA ALA A 66 26.90 35.82 54.89
C ALA A 66 27.75 37.10 54.86
N ARG A 67 27.33 38.00 53.96
CA ARG A 67 27.59 39.46 53.88
C ARG A 67 28.87 39.94 53.20
N GLY A 68 28.68 40.45 51.98
CA GLY A 68 29.35 41.62 51.44
C GLY A 68 28.37 42.35 50.52
N ARG A 69 27.94 43.56 50.90
CA ARG A 69 27.05 44.42 50.13
C ARG A 69 27.90 45.56 49.55
N ALA A 70 28.06 45.59 48.23
CA ALA A 70 28.49 46.70 47.38
C ALA A 70 28.39 46.14 45.94
N SER A 71 27.92 46.82 44.91
CA SER A 71 27.51 48.20 44.66
C SER A 71 26.72 48.16 43.35
N SER A 72 25.69 49.00 43.25
CA SER A 72 24.92 49.21 42.02
C SER A 72 25.79 49.71 40.87
N GLY A 73 25.49 49.24 39.65
CA GLY A 73 25.84 49.90 38.39
C GLY A 73 26.68 49.06 37.44
N ASP A 74 26.04 48.27 36.57
CA ASP A 74 26.19 48.46 35.13
C ASP A 74 25.06 47.75 34.37
N GLY A 75 24.41 48.49 33.48
CA GLY A 75 23.40 47.99 32.56
C GLY A 75 24.01 47.76 31.18
N LEU A 76 23.38 46.86 30.42
CA LEU A 76 23.50 46.72 28.97
C LEU A 76 24.87 46.31 28.40
N ARG A 77 25.02 44.99 28.17
CA ARG A 77 25.16 44.48 26.79
C ARG A 77 24.46 43.13 26.64
N ALA A 78 23.43 43.11 25.81
CA ALA A 78 22.80 41.92 25.27
C ALA A 78 23.86 41.08 24.53
N GLY A 79 24.29 39.97 25.12
CA GLY A 79 25.29 39.04 24.56
C GLY A 79 24.67 37.78 23.95
N GLY A 80 23.39 37.81 23.58
CA GLY A 80 22.80 36.71 22.81
C GLY A 80 23.41 36.66 21.40
N PRO A 81 23.48 35.47 20.76
CA PRO A 81 23.92 35.38 19.37
C PRO A 81 23.09 36.33 18.52
N SER A 82 23.74 37.04 17.61
CA SER A 82 23.03 38.00 16.75
C SER A 82 21.93 37.29 15.96
N PRO A 83 20.84 37.98 15.56
CA PRO A 83 19.76 37.35 14.80
C PRO A 83 20.24 36.64 13.53
N LEU A 84 21.27 37.17 12.86
CA LEU A 84 21.89 36.53 11.70
C LEU A 84 22.69 35.27 12.05
N GLN A 85 23.36 35.23 13.22
CA GLN A 85 24.02 34.02 13.70
C GLN A 85 23.01 32.92 14.04
N GLN A 86 21.86 33.29 14.61
CA GLN A 86 20.77 32.35 14.86
C GLN A 86 20.17 31.81 13.57
N LEU A 87 19.93 32.68 12.57
CA LEU A 87 19.47 32.27 11.24
C LEU A 87 20.48 31.32 10.57
N LEU A 88 21.77 31.64 10.59
CA LEU A 88 22.81 30.77 10.03
C LEU A 88 22.86 29.41 10.73
N ALA A 89 22.75 29.37 12.06
CA ALA A 89 22.70 28.13 12.82
C ALA A 89 21.45 27.30 12.46
N ALA A 90 20.29 27.96 12.33
CA ALA A 90 19.05 27.30 11.94
C ALA A 90 19.11 26.76 10.50
N LEU A 91 19.67 27.52 9.55
CA LEU A 91 19.90 27.05 8.18
C LEU A 91 20.83 25.84 8.13
N ARG A 92 21.90 25.83 8.95
CA ARG A 92 22.79 24.66 9.07
C ARG A 92 22.09 23.44 9.68
N ALA A 93 21.20 23.64 10.65
CA ALA A 93 20.40 22.55 11.22
C ALA A 93 19.46 21.95 10.17
N VAL A 94 18.74 22.79 9.41
CA VAL A 94 17.87 22.35 8.30
C VAL A 94 18.68 21.64 7.21
N GLN A 95 19.86 22.16 6.86
CA GLN A 95 20.78 21.52 5.91
C GLN A 95 21.23 20.14 6.39
N ALA A 96 21.38 19.94 7.70
CA ALA A 96 21.68 18.65 8.31
C ALA A 96 20.45 17.73 8.45
N GLY A 97 19.27 18.18 8.00
CA GLY A 97 18.02 17.41 8.06
C GLY A 97 17.23 17.58 9.36
N ASP A 98 17.63 18.48 10.26
CA ASP A 98 16.86 18.79 11.47
C ASP A 98 15.75 19.80 11.16
N PHE A 99 14.55 19.29 10.90
CA PHE A 99 13.35 20.11 10.69
C PHE A 99 12.59 20.42 11.99
N SER A 100 13.16 20.15 13.16
CA SER A 100 12.59 20.54 14.46
C SER A 100 12.98 21.97 14.87
N VAL A 101 14.06 22.51 14.30
CA VAL A 101 14.56 23.87 14.59
C VAL A 101 13.50 24.94 14.28
N ARG A 102 13.40 25.95 15.15
CA ARG A 102 12.53 27.12 14.95
C ARG A 102 13.27 28.40 15.29
N LEU A 103 13.07 29.42 14.47
CA LEU A 103 13.51 30.78 14.79
C LEU A 103 12.48 31.45 15.70
N PRO A 104 12.92 32.21 16.70
CA PRO A 104 12.00 32.95 17.57
C PRO A 104 11.24 34.01 16.77
N SER A 105 9.91 34.01 16.89
CA SER A 105 9.01 35.05 16.37
C SER A 105 8.70 36.08 17.45
N GLY A 106 8.41 37.32 17.05
CA GLY A 106 8.16 38.45 17.97
C GLY A 106 9.39 39.32 18.23
N ALA A 107 10.36 39.34 17.30
CA ALA A 107 11.47 40.28 17.37
C ALA A 107 10.97 41.72 17.18
N GLN A 108 11.63 42.70 17.83
CA GLN A 108 11.36 44.13 17.61
C GLN A 108 11.62 44.56 16.15
N ASP A 109 12.48 43.82 15.46
CA ASP A 109 12.76 43.99 14.04
C ASP A 109 11.73 43.24 13.19
N VAL A 110 10.92 44.00 12.45
CA VAL A 110 9.85 43.51 11.57
C VAL A 110 10.39 42.58 10.49
N VAL A 111 11.56 42.88 9.93
CA VAL A 111 12.15 42.07 8.84
C VAL A 111 12.62 40.73 9.39
N MET A 112 13.29 40.72 10.54
CA MET A 112 13.70 39.46 11.17
C MET A 112 12.51 38.62 11.63
N ASP A 113 11.41 39.24 12.08
CA ASP A 113 10.17 38.52 12.39
C ASP A 113 9.54 37.88 11.14
N GLU A 114 9.49 38.61 10.02
CA GLU A 114 8.98 38.08 8.75
C GLU A 114 9.85 36.94 8.21
N ILE A 115 11.19 37.08 8.28
CA ILE A 115 12.13 36.00 7.94
C ILE A 115 11.90 34.79 8.84
N ALA A 116 11.75 34.98 10.16
CA ALA A 116 11.50 33.89 11.09
C ALA A 116 10.19 33.15 10.77
N ARG A 117 9.13 33.88 10.44
CA ARG A 117 7.84 33.29 10.00
C ARG A 117 7.99 32.50 8.69
N ALA A 118 8.61 33.07 7.67
CA ALA A 118 8.83 32.39 6.39
C ALA A 118 9.70 31.15 6.55
N PHE A 119 10.80 31.25 7.31
CA PHE A 119 11.67 30.13 7.62
C PHE A 119 10.92 29.01 8.35
N ASN A 120 10.22 29.34 9.43
CA ASN A 120 9.48 28.36 10.22
C ASN A 120 8.38 27.67 9.39
N ALA A 121 7.74 28.39 8.46
CA ALA A 121 6.76 27.82 7.54
C ALA A 121 7.41 26.79 6.58
N VAL A 122 8.56 27.12 5.98
CA VAL A 122 9.30 26.20 5.11
C VAL A 122 9.79 24.96 5.89
N VAL A 123 10.33 25.16 7.10
CA VAL A 123 10.78 24.05 7.94
C VAL A 123 9.62 23.15 8.34
N THR A 124 8.46 23.72 8.65
CA THR A 124 7.25 22.96 8.95
C THR A 124 6.79 22.16 7.73
N LEU A 125 6.81 22.77 6.54
CA LEU A 125 6.45 22.09 5.30
C LEU A 125 7.38 20.89 5.00
N ASN A 126 8.70 21.08 5.16
CA ASN A 126 9.67 19.99 5.00
C ASN A 126 9.44 18.87 6.01
N SER A 127 9.19 19.21 7.28
CA SER A 127 8.86 18.23 8.31
C SER A 127 7.60 17.45 7.95
N THR A 128 6.53 18.11 7.51
CA THR A 128 5.29 17.45 7.08
C THR A 128 5.54 16.52 5.90
N LEU A 129 6.31 16.95 4.89
CA LEU A 129 6.65 16.11 3.74
C LEU A 129 7.42 14.85 4.14
N THR A 130 8.42 14.98 5.00
CA THR A 130 9.16 13.82 5.49
C THR A 130 8.23 12.84 6.23
N HIS A 131 7.36 13.34 7.11
CA HIS A 131 6.40 12.50 7.81
C HIS A 131 5.41 11.81 6.85
N GLU A 132 4.92 12.53 5.84
CA GLU A 132 3.99 11.98 4.86
C GLU A 132 4.63 10.93 3.96
N ILE A 133 5.88 11.11 3.56
CA ILE A 133 6.62 10.09 2.80
C ILE A 133 6.75 8.81 3.62
N VAL A 134 7.18 8.92 4.88
CA VAL A 134 7.31 7.77 5.78
C VAL A 134 5.95 7.10 6.04
N ARG A 135 4.90 7.90 6.22
CA ARG A 135 3.52 7.38 6.39
C ARG A 135 3.09 6.60 5.16
N VAL A 136 3.20 7.17 3.97
CA VAL A 136 2.74 6.55 2.72
C VAL A 136 3.58 5.32 2.38
N GLU A 137 4.89 5.32 2.61
CA GLU A 137 5.75 4.13 2.46
C GLU A 137 5.22 2.97 3.32
N ARG A 138 4.92 3.22 4.60
CA ARG A 138 4.38 2.20 5.50
C ARG A 138 3.02 1.71 5.02
N VAL A 139 2.13 2.64 4.70
CA VAL A 139 0.72 2.34 4.43
C VAL A 139 0.51 1.66 3.07
N VAL A 140 1.17 2.16 2.02
CA VAL A 140 1.10 1.56 0.68
C VAL A 140 1.99 0.31 0.62
N GLY A 141 3.23 0.41 1.12
CA GLY A 141 4.22 -0.65 0.96
C GLY A 141 4.06 -1.83 1.91
N ARG A 142 3.73 -1.60 3.19
CA ARG A 142 3.63 -2.68 4.21
C ARG A 142 2.19 -3.11 4.48
N GLU A 143 1.26 -2.17 4.43
CA GLU A 143 -0.14 -2.41 4.77
C GLU A 143 -1.02 -2.64 3.52
N GLY A 144 -0.46 -2.48 2.31
CA GLY A 144 -1.14 -2.76 1.04
C GLY A 144 -2.30 -1.81 0.71
N ARG A 145 -2.42 -0.67 1.41
CA ARG A 145 -3.48 0.32 1.13
C ARG A 145 -3.10 1.20 -0.05
N MET A 146 -3.28 0.66 -1.25
CA MET A 146 -2.79 1.28 -2.49
C MET A 146 -3.53 2.55 -2.93
N GLY A 147 -4.65 2.89 -2.29
CA GLY A 147 -5.39 4.15 -2.52
C GLY A 147 -4.82 5.37 -1.79
N GLU A 148 -3.84 5.17 -0.91
CA GLU A 148 -3.29 6.22 -0.07
C GLU A 148 -2.33 7.12 -0.84
N ARG A 149 -2.35 8.41 -0.52
CA ARG A 149 -1.63 9.47 -1.24
C ARG A 149 -0.96 10.42 -0.24
N VAL A 150 0.11 11.07 -0.69
CA VAL A 150 0.84 12.11 0.06
C VAL A 150 0.00 13.39 0.07
N THR A 151 -0.10 14.04 1.24
CA THR A 151 -0.86 15.28 1.41
C THR A 151 -0.08 16.32 2.21
N LEU A 152 0.12 17.52 1.67
CA LEU A 152 0.87 18.61 2.34
C LEU A 152 -0.01 19.79 2.80
N GLY A 153 -1.34 19.67 2.74
CA GLY A 153 -2.27 20.78 2.95
C GLY A 153 -2.35 21.70 1.72
N ASP A 154 -2.67 22.99 1.93
CA ASP A 154 -2.73 24.00 0.85
C ASP A 154 -1.31 24.44 0.45
N VAL A 155 -0.63 23.60 -0.34
CA VAL A 155 0.63 23.94 -1.01
C VAL A 155 0.37 24.46 -2.40
N ARG A 156 1.20 25.41 -2.86
CA ARG A 156 1.13 26.03 -4.18
C ARG A 156 2.48 25.99 -4.89
N GLY A 157 2.47 26.26 -6.19
CA GLY A 157 3.67 26.25 -7.02
C GLY A 157 4.36 24.89 -7.02
N ASP A 158 5.69 24.87 -7.02
CA ASP A 158 6.49 23.66 -7.19
C ASP A 158 6.30 22.62 -6.07
N TRP A 159 5.85 23.05 -4.88
CA TRP A 159 5.46 22.14 -3.82
C TRP A 159 4.23 21.30 -4.20
N ALA A 160 3.22 21.94 -4.80
CA ALA A 160 2.04 21.24 -5.31
C ALA A 160 2.44 20.30 -6.45
N THR A 161 3.27 20.78 -7.38
CA THR A 161 3.81 19.96 -8.47
C THR A 161 4.54 18.73 -7.93
N SER A 162 5.39 18.90 -6.92
CA SER A 162 6.16 17.79 -6.31
C SER A 162 5.25 16.73 -5.68
N VAL A 163 4.21 17.15 -4.94
CA VAL A 163 3.22 16.22 -4.37
C VAL A 163 2.44 15.50 -5.46
N GLN A 164 2.04 16.22 -6.51
CA GLN A 164 1.36 15.63 -7.66
C GLN A 164 2.24 14.61 -8.38
N SER A 165 3.53 14.90 -8.59
CA SER A 165 4.47 13.95 -9.19
C SER A 165 4.65 12.70 -8.33
N ILE A 166 4.79 12.83 -7.02
CA ILE A 166 4.87 11.66 -6.12
C ILE A 166 3.59 10.83 -6.19
N ASN A 167 2.42 11.48 -6.15
CA ASN A 167 1.13 10.79 -6.22
C ASN A 167 0.87 10.14 -7.57
N ALA A 168 1.32 10.75 -8.67
CA ALA A 168 1.28 10.17 -10.00
C ALA A 168 2.14 8.91 -10.07
N LEU A 169 3.39 8.97 -9.59
CA LEU A 169 4.27 7.79 -9.52
C LEU A 169 3.67 6.67 -8.68
N ILE A 170 3.05 6.98 -7.55
CA ILE A 170 2.34 5.96 -6.75
C ILE A 170 1.21 5.34 -7.57
N GLY A 171 0.41 6.16 -8.26
CA GLY A 171 -0.67 5.68 -9.13
C GLY A 171 -0.18 4.74 -10.23
N ASP A 172 0.85 5.17 -10.97
CA ASP A 172 1.43 4.45 -12.09
C ASP A 172 2.03 3.09 -11.66
N LEU A 173 2.59 3.01 -10.46
CA LEU A 173 3.14 1.77 -9.91
C LEU A 173 2.06 0.84 -9.31
N VAL A 174 0.99 1.40 -8.75
CA VAL A 174 -0.10 0.65 -8.10
C VAL A 174 -1.05 0.04 -9.11
N GLN A 175 -1.35 0.76 -10.20
CA GLN A 175 -2.39 0.40 -11.14
C GLN A 175 -2.18 -1.01 -11.73
N PRO A 176 -0.98 -1.37 -12.26
CA PRO A 176 -0.77 -2.71 -12.81
C PRO A 176 -0.95 -3.82 -11.79
N THR A 177 -0.52 -3.63 -10.54
CA THR A 177 -0.69 -4.62 -9.47
C THR A 177 -2.17 -4.85 -9.15
N THR A 178 -2.96 -3.78 -9.12
CA THR A 178 -4.41 -3.87 -8.89
C THR A 178 -5.11 -4.58 -10.04
N GLU A 179 -4.72 -4.29 -11.29
CA GLU A 179 -5.27 -4.95 -12.47
C GLU A 179 -4.94 -6.45 -12.51
N VAL A 180 -3.71 -6.84 -12.18
CA VAL A 180 -3.34 -8.27 -12.08
C VAL A 180 -4.20 -8.95 -11.03
N ALA A 181 -4.35 -8.35 -9.84
CA ALA A 181 -5.19 -8.90 -8.79
C ALA A 181 -6.65 -9.08 -9.23
N ARG A 182 -7.22 -8.10 -9.95
CA ARG A 182 -8.58 -8.17 -10.51
C ARG A 182 -8.73 -9.37 -11.46
N VAL A 183 -7.79 -9.53 -12.41
CA VAL A 183 -7.83 -10.64 -13.37
C VAL A 183 -7.68 -11.98 -12.67
N LEU A 184 -6.78 -12.08 -11.67
CA LEU A 184 -6.61 -13.32 -10.90
C LEU A 184 -7.87 -13.70 -10.11
N VAL A 185 -8.56 -12.73 -9.51
CA VAL A 185 -9.85 -12.97 -8.84
C VAL A 185 -10.89 -13.46 -9.85
N ALA A 186 -11.00 -12.83 -11.02
CA ALA A 186 -11.94 -13.26 -12.06
C ALA A 186 -11.66 -14.70 -12.53
N VAL A 187 -10.39 -15.05 -12.75
CA VAL A 187 -9.98 -16.41 -13.10
C VAL A 187 -10.33 -17.40 -11.99
N ALA A 188 -10.14 -17.04 -10.73
CA ALA A 188 -10.52 -17.88 -9.59
C ALA A 188 -12.05 -18.08 -9.48
N GLU A 189 -12.83 -17.10 -9.91
CA GLU A 189 -14.29 -17.17 -10.02
C GLU A 189 -14.77 -17.89 -11.30
N GLY A 190 -13.86 -18.28 -12.18
CA GLY A 190 -14.13 -18.99 -13.43
C GLY A 190 -14.44 -18.08 -14.62
N ASP A 191 -14.33 -16.76 -14.49
CA ASP A 191 -14.45 -15.82 -15.60
C ASP A 191 -13.11 -15.66 -16.33
N LEU A 192 -12.93 -16.48 -17.37
CA LEU A 192 -11.74 -16.46 -18.23
C LEU A 192 -11.85 -15.44 -19.39
N THR A 193 -12.89 -14.60 -19.39
CA THR A 193 -13.04 -13.52 -20.39
C THR A 193 -12.29 -12.26 -19.97
N GLN A 194 -11.97 -12.11 -18.69
CA GLN A 194 -11.24 -10.95 -18.17
C GLN A 194 -9.77 -10.98 -18.57
N LYS A 195 -9.29 -9.87 -19.12
CA LYS A 195 -7.88 -9.68 -19.49
C LYS A 195 -7.29 -8.41 -18.89
N MET A 196 -5.97 -8.39 -18.80
CA MET A 196 -5.18 -7.21 -18.54
C MET A 196 -5.31 -6.23 -19.70
N ALA A 197 -5.61 -4.97 -19.39
CA ALA A 197 -5.54 -3.89 -20.37
C ALA A 197 -4.07 -3.64 -20.74
N LEU A 198 -3.76 -3.64 -22.04
CA LEU A 198 -2.43 -3.32 -22.56
C LEU A 198 -2.33 -1.88 -23.07
N GLU A 199 -3.37 -1.09 -22.85
CA GLU A 199 -3.44 0.35 -23.11
C GLU A 199 -4.08 1.03 -21.90
N ILE A 200 -3.50 2.15 -21.47
CA ILE A 200 -3.98 2.99 -20.36
C ILE A 200 -4.03 4.43 -20.88
N ASP A 201 -5.19 5.07 -20.75
CA ASP A 201 -5.44 6.45 -21.21
C ASP A 201 -5.02 6.69 -22.68
N GLY A 202 -5.29 5.69 -23.53
CA GLY A 202 -4.96 5.73 -24.97
C GLY A 202 -3.46 5.60 -25.27
N GLN A 203 -2.63 5.27 -24.28
CA GLN A 203 -1.22 4.99 -24.45
C GLN A 203 -0.94 3.49 -24.25
N PRO A 204 -0.14 2.86 -25.12
CA PRO A 204 0.26 1.47 -24.92
C PRO A 204 1.11 1.35 -23.67
N VAL A 205 0.84 0.31 -22.88
CA VAL A 205 1.67 -0.09 -21.75
C VAL A 205 3.04 -0.54 -22.29
N LYS A 206 4.12 -0.18 -21.59
CA LYS A 206 5.50 -0.44 -22.04
C LYS A 206 6.31 -1.14 -20.95
N GLY A 207 7.48 -1.65 -21.35
CA GLY A 207 8.47 -2.21 -20.43
C GLY A 207 7.94 -3.39 -19.62
N GLU A 208 8.27 -3.41 -18.33
CA GLU A 208 7.93 -4.53 -17.45
C GLU A 208 6.41 -4.71 -17.28
N PHE A 209 5.64 -3.63 -17.27
CA PHE A 209 4.18 -3.72 -17.19
C PHE A 209 3.55 -4.39 -18.41
N LEU A 210 4.09 -4.14 -19.61
CA LEU A 210 3.65 -4.83 -20.82
C LEU A 210 3.97 -6.32 -20.75
N ARG A 211 5.18 -6.66 -20.26
CA ARG A 211 5.60 -8.05 -20.09
C ARG A 211 4.69 -8.80 -19.11
N ILE A 212 4.36 -8.18 -17.97
CA ILE A 212 3.43 -8.74 -16.99
C ILE A 212 2.05 -8.93 -17.63
N GLY A 213 1.49 -7.88 -18.24
CA GLY A 213 0.16 -7.93 -18.84
C GLY A 213 0.04 -8.99 -19.95
N THR A 214 1.04 -9.07 -20.83
CA THR A 214 1.08 -10.08 -21.91
C THR A 214 1.21 -11.50 -21.35
N THR A 215 2.04 -11.70 -20.32
CA THR A 215 2.19 -13.02 -19.67
C THR A 215 0.90 -13.46 -18.99
N VAL A 216 0.25 -12.56 -18.25
CA VAL A 216 -1.05 -12.84 -17.59
C VAL A 216 -2.11 -13.17 -18.64
N ASN A 217 -2.21 -12.37 -19.71
CA ASN A 217 -3.17 -12.63 -20.78
C ASN A 217 -2.93 -13.98 -21.47
N ALA A 218 -1.68 -14.34 -21.73
CA ALA A 218 -1.34 -15.64 -22.30
C ALA A 218 -1.74 -16.81 -21.39
N MET A 219 -1.55 -16.67 -20.07
CA MET A 219 -2.02 -17.66 -19.08
C MET A 219 -3.55 -17.80 -19.10
N VAL A 220 -4.29 -16.67 -19.15
CA VAL A 220 -5.76 -16.70 -19.26
C VAL A 220 -6.21 -17.39 -20.55
N ASP A 221 -5.54 -17.11 -21.67
CA ASP A 221 -5.84 -17.74 -22.96
C ASP A 221 -5.62 -19.26 -22.94
N GLN A 222 -4.55 -19.71 -22.30
CA GLN A 222 -4.27 -21.14 -22.13
C GLN A 222 -5.34 -21.82 -21.28
N LEU A 223 -5.74 -21.20 -20.16
CA LEU A 223 -6.83 -21.69 -19.31
C LEU A 223 -8.15 -21.78 -20.07
N ASN A 224 -8.50 -20.74 -20.83
CA ASN A 224 -9.75 -20.69 -21.58
C ASN A 224 -9.79 -21.78 -22.67
N SER A 225 -8.67 -21.97 -23.38
CA SER A 225 -8.53 -23.01 -24.39
C SER A 225 -8.64 -24.41 -23.79
N PHE A 226 -8.00 -24.65 -22.65
CA PHE A 226 -8.07 -25.93 -21.94
C PHE A 226 -9.49 -26.22 -21.44
N ALA A 227 -10.17 -25.24 -20.83
CA ALA A 227 -11.54 -25.40 -20.34
C ALA A 227 -12.54 -25.72 -21.47
N ALA A 228 -12.39 -25.05 -22.63
CA ALA A 228 -13.20 -25.33 -23.81
C ALA A 228 -12.97 -26.75 -24.31
N GLU A 229 -11.73 -27.21 -24.34
CA GLU A 229 -11.37 -28.52 -24.86
C GLU A 229 -11.85 -29.66 -23.95
N VAL A 230 -11.68 -29.52 -22.63
CA VAL A 230 -12.20 -30.48 -21.65
C VAL A 230 -13.73 -30.57 -21.75
N THR A 231 -14.41 -29.43 -21.90
CA THR A 231 -15.88 -29.40 -22.05
C THR A 231 -16.33 -30.10 -23.34
N ARG A 232 -15.61 -29.88 -24.44
CA ARG A 232 -15.88 -30.52 -25.74
C ARG A 232 -15.73 -32.03 -25.64
N VAL A 233 -14.59 -32.52 -25.15
CA VAL A 233 -14.30 -33.96 -25.01
C VAL A 233 -15.29 -34.63 -24.06
N ALA A 234 -15.61 -34.01 -22.92
CA ALA A 234 -16.59 -34.54 -21.98
C ALA A 234 -17.97 -34.68 -22.63
N LYS A 235 -18.39 -33.73 -23.47
CA LYS A 235 -19.67 -33.80 -24.18
C LYS A 235 -19.67 -34.90 -25.24
N GLU A 236 -18.62 -34.98 -26.07
CA GLU A 236 -18.51 -35.97 -27.14
C GLU A 236 -18.51 -37.40 -26.61
N VAL A 237 -17.68 -37.66 -25.58
CA VAL A 237 -17.52 -38.98 -25.00
C VAL A 237 -18.70 -39.35 -24.09
N GLY A 238 -19.18 -38.40 -23.28
CA GLY A 238 -20.20 -38.68 -22.26
C GLY A 238 -21.65 -38.62 -22.76
N THR A 239 -21.98 -37.69 -23.65
CA THR A 239 -23.39 -37.46 -24.07
C THR A 239 -23.66 -37.84 -25.51
N GLU A 240 -22.69 -37.65 -26.41
CA GLU A 240 -22.86 -37.96 -27.84
C GLU A 240 -22.45 -39.40 -28.18
N GLY A 241 -21.83 -40.13 -27.23
CA GLY A 241 -21.39 -41.51 -27.42
C GLY A 241 -20.30 -41.66 -28.49
N LYS A 242 -19.62 -40.56 -28.86
CA LYS A 242 -18.50 -40.56 -29.79
C LYS A 242 -17.24 -40.94 -29.03
N LEU A 243 -16.94 -42.24 -29.04
CA LEU A 243 -15.76 -42.79 -28.39
C LEU A 243 -14.50 -42.41 -29.17
N GLY A 244 -13.42 -42.04 -28.46
CA GLY A 244 -12.12 -41.68 -29.06
C GLY A 244 -11.86 -40.18 -29.27
N GLY A 245 -12.72 -39.27 -28.76
CA GLY A 245 -12.45 -37.83 -28.77
C GLY A 245 -11.21 -37.49 -27.92
N GLN A 246 -10.21 -36.86 -28.53
CA GLN A 246 -8.99 -36.41 -27.84
C GLN A 246 -9.00 -34.89 -27.68
N ALA A 247 -8.57 -34.43 -26.52
CA ALA A 247 -8.23 -33.05 -26.23
C ALA A 247 -6.89 -32.69 -26.92
N ASP A 248 -6.91 -31.66 -27.76
CA ASP A 248 -5.73 -31.03 -28.33
C ASP A 248 -5.69 -29.55 -27.95
N VAL A 249 -4.85 -29.21 -26.97
CA VAL A 249 -4.66 -27.82 -26.54
C VAL A 249 -3.31 -27.34 -27.05
N LYS A 250 -3.33 -26.38 -27.98
CA LYS A 250 -2.10 -25.86 -28.60
C LYS A 250 -1.23 -25.10 -27.59
N GLY A 251 0.07 -25.37 -27.60
CA GLY A 251 1.06 -24.61 -26.85
C GLY A 251 1.14 -24.92 -25.35
N VAL A 252 0.55 -26.04 -24.90
CA VAL A 252 0.67 -26.50 -23.50
C VAL A 252 2.01 -27.19 -23.25
N SER A 253 2.57 -26.96 -22.07
CA SER A 253 3.80 -27.60 -21.58
C SER A 253 3.74 -27.79 -20.07
N GLY A 254 4.60 -28.67 -19.52
CA GLY A 254 4.59 -29.01 -18.09
C GLY A 254 3.25 -29.60 -17.65
N VAL A 255 2.78 -29.18 -16.46
CA VAL A 255 1.54 -29.69 -15.84
C VAL A 255 0.32 -29.61 -16.78
N TRP A 256 0.27 -28.60 -17.65
CA TRP A 256 -0.84 -28.44 -18.61
C TRP A 256 -0.88 -29.54 -19.66
N LYS A 257 0.31 -29.98 -20.11
CA LYS A 257 0.42 -31.09 -21.04
C LYS A 257 0.01 -32.39 -20.34
N ASP A 258 0.50 -32.61 -19.12
CA ASP A 258 0.18 -33.81 -18.34
C ASP A 258 -1.34 -33.94 -18.09
N LEU A 259 -2.02 -32.83 -17.77
CA LEU A 259 -3.48 -32.81 -17.61
C LEU A 259 -4.22 -33.13 -18.91
N THR A 260 -3.76 -32.58 -20.04
CA THR A 260 -4.34 -32.86 -21.36
C THR A 260 -4.18 -34.34 -21.72
N ASP A 261 -2.98 -34.89 -21.52
CA ASP A 261 -2.66 -36.29 -21.77
C ASP A 261 -3.51 -37.22 -20.86
N ASN A 262 -3.72 -36.85 -19.59
CA ASN A 262 -4.58 -37.59 -18.67
C ASN A 262 -6.06 -37.61 -19.11
N VAL A 263 -6.60 -36.48 -19.60
CA VAL A 263 -7.95 -36.41 -20.16
C VAL A 263 -8.06 -37.34 -21.38
N ASN A 264 -7.02 -37.39 -22.22
CA ASN A 264 -6.96 -38.28 -23.38
C ASN A 264 -6.94 -39.76 -22.99
N VAL A 265 -6.20 -40.13 -21.95
CA VAL A 265 -6.21 -41.50 -21.42
C VAL A 265 -7.60 -41.89 -20.91
N LEU A 266 -8.28 -41.00 -20.19
CA LEU A 266 -9.64 -41.26 -19.70
C LEU A 266 -10.65 -41.43 -20.85
N ALA A 267 -10.58 -40.57 -21.86
CA ALA A 267 -11.42 -40.67 -23.05
C ALA A 267 -11.12 -41.94 -23.88
N GLY A 268 -9.85 -42.35 -23.96
CA GLY A 268 -9.40 -43.55 -24.67
C GLY A 268 -9.72 -44.86 -23.94
N ASN A 269 -9.85 -44.87 -22.61
CA ASN A 269 -10.25 -46.06 -21.87
C ASN A 269 -11.76 -46.38 -21.97
N LEU A 270 -12.53 -45.51 -22.63
CA LEU A 270 -13.96 -45.69 -22.89
C LEU A 270 -14.26 -46.30 -24.26
N THR A 271 -13.25 -46.48 -25.13
CA THR A 271 -13.32 -47.26 -26.38
C THR A 271 -12.97 -48.72 -26.14
#